data_AF-A0A452CAS3-F1
#
_entry.id   AF-A0A452CAS3-F1
#
_cell.length_a   1.000
_cell.length_b   1.000
_cell.length_c   1.000
_cell.angle_alpha   90.00
_cell.angle_beta   90.00
_cell.angle_gamma   90.00
#
_symmetry.space_group_name_H-M   'P 1'
#
loop_
_entity.id
_entity.type
_entity.pdbx_description
1 polymer ?
#
loop_
_entity_poly.entity_id
_entity_poly.type
_entity_poly.pdbx_seq_one_letter_code
_entity_poly.pdbx_strand_id
1 'polypeptide(L)'
;MHVIIGGNNQGKAEEAVRKIKEETLNDKVEFLYCDLASMRSIQQFVQRFKMKKIPLHVLVNNAGVMMVPQRTTEDGFEEHFGVNYLGHFLLTNLLLDTLRESGAPGRSARVVTVSSATHYVGELKLDDLQSSKSYSAHAAYAQSKLALVFFTYHLQALLEATGSPVTANVADPGVVDTDLYRHVFWGTRLIKKLFGWCLFKTPDEGAWTSVYAAVTPALEGRGGRYLYNEKETKSLAVTYDLELQRQLWARSCRMTGIADVTQEAFRG
;
A
#
# COMPACT_ATOMS: atom_id res chain seq x y z
N MET A 1 1.16 19.47 -10.25
CA MET A 1 0.79 18.04 -10.16
C MET A 1 -0.65 17.95 -9.66
N HIS A 2 -1.50 17.07 -10.18
CA HIS A 2 -2.82 16.86 -9.57
C HIS A 2 -2.70 15.77 -8.50
N VAL A 3 -3.03 16.07 -7.25
CA VAL A 3 -2.94 15.14 -6.12
C VAL A 3 -4.33 14.91 -5.54
N ILE A 4 -4.71 13.64 -5.40
CA ILE A 4 -5.93 13.25 -4.68
C ILE A 4 -5.52 12.54 -3.40
N ILE A 5 -5.95 13.10 -2.28
CA ILE A 5 -5.73 12.52 -0.97
C ILE A 5 -6.91 11.63 -0.64
N GLY A 6 -6.66 10.32 -0.57
CA GLY A 6 -7.62 9.33 -0.07
C GLY A 6 -7.51 9.17 1.43
N GLY A 7 -8.65 9.17 2.14
CA GLY A 7 -8.66 8.93 3.59
C GLY A 7 -10.07 8.88 4.18
N ASN A 8 -10.17 8.43 5.42
CA ASN A 8 -11.46 8.20 6.10
C ASN A 8 -11.83 9.27 7.15
N ASN A 9 -11.02 10.33 7.28
CA ASN A 9 -11.31 11.46 8.15
C ASN A 9 -11.36 12.75 7.34
N GLN A 10 -12.58 13.19 7.04
CA GLN A 10 -12.81 14.36 6.19
C GLN A 10 -12.17 15.64 6.77
N GLY A 11 -12.37 15.94 8.05
CA GLY A 11 -11.84 17.17 8.66
C GLY A 11 -10.31 17.24 8.61
N LYS A 12 -9.62 16.14 8.95
CA LYS A 12 -8.15 16.08 8.86
C LYS A 12 -7.65 16.16 7.43
N ALA A 13 -8.33 15.51 6.49
CA ALA A 13 -7.93 15.50 5.10
C ALA A 13 -8.13 16.88 4.44
N GLU A 14 -9.24 17.55 4.72
CA GLU A 14 -9.50 18.92 4.25
C GLU A 14 -8.48 19.91 4.81
N GLU A 15 -8.10 19.77 6.09
CA GLU A 15 -7.02 20.58 6.67
C GLU A 15 -5.68 20.33 5.96
N ALA A 16 -5.33 19.08 5.69
CA ALA A 16 -4.11 18.72 4.97
C ALA A 16 -4.12 19.27 3.53
N VAL A 17 -5.23 19.13 2.80
CA VAL A 17 -5.41 19.72 1.46
C VAL A 17 -5.17 21.22 1.51
N ARG A 18 -5.79 21.93 2.46
CA ARG A 18 -5.62 23.38 2.60
C ARG A 18 -4.15 23.77 2.83
N LYS A 19 -3.47 23.11 3.76
CA LYS A 19 -2.04 23.37 4.04
C LYS A 19 -1.16 23.13 2.82
N ILE A 20 -1.35 22.01 2.12
CA ILE A 20 -0.56 21.71 0.91
C ILE A 20 -0.79 22.76 -0.17
N LYS A 21 -2.04 23.21 -0.39
CA LYS A 21 -2.32 24.28 -1.34
C LYS A 21 -1.61 25.59 -0.99
N GLU A 22 -1.67 25.99 0.28
CA GLU A 22 -1.02 27.22 0.78
C GLU A 22 0.51 27.15 0.65
N GLU A 23 1.12 26.03 1.03
CA GLU A 23 2.58 25.87 1.04
C GLU A 23 3.17 25.69 -0.37
N THR A 24 2.44 25.06 -1.29
CA THR A 24 2.95 24.71 -2.62
C THR A 24 2.41 25.58 -3.75
N LEU A 25 1.42 26.44 -3.46
CA LEU A 25 0.65 27.20 -4.44
C LEU A 25 0.01 26.32 -5.54
N ASN A 26 -0.22 25.04 -5.24
CA ASN A 26 -0.82 24.09 -6.17
C ASN A 26 -2.31 23.90 -5.88
N ASP A 27 -3.18 24.57 -6.64
CA ASP A 27 -4.62 24.46 -6.44
C ASP A 27 -5.22 23.09 -6.79
N LYS A 28 -4.46 22.23 -7.49
CA LYS A 28 -4.88 20.89 -7.91
C LYS A 28 -4.55 19.85 -6.84
N VAL A 29 -5.03 20.09 -5.63
CA VAL A 29 -5.01 19.14 -4.52
C VAL A 29 -6.44 18.99 -4.01
N GLU A 30 -6.93 17.77 -3.93
CA GLU A 30 -8.31 17.52 -3.51
C GLU A 30 -8.41 16.29 -2.60
N PHE A 31 -9.42 16.30 -1.75
CA PHE A 31 -9.76 15.16 -0.91
C PHE A 31 -10.84 14.33 -1.59
N LEU A 32 -10.69 13.01 -1.54
CA LEU A 32 -11.75 12.08 -1.88
C LEU A 32 -11.85 10.99 -0.80
N TYR A 33 -13.01 10.90 -0.16
CA TYR A 33 -13.23 9.98 0.94
C TYR A 33 -13.01 8.52 0.50
N CYS A 34 -12.18 7.80 1.25
CA CYS A 34 -11.88 6.38 1.08
C CYS A 34 -11.60 5.77 2.44
N ASP A 35 -12.45 4.82 2.86
CA ASP A 35 -12.16 3.98 4.02
C ASP A 35 -11.72 2.59 3.57
N LEU A 36 -10.45 2.27 3.78
CA LEU A 36 -9.88 0.97 3.41
C LEU A 36 -10.39 -0.18 4.28
N ALA A 37 -11.06 0.12 5.40
CA ALA A 37 -11.77 -0.88 6.20
C ALA A 37 -13.13 -1.27 5.59
N SER A 38 -13.52 -0.72 4.44
CA SER A 38 -14.83 -0.94 3.81
C SER A 38 -14.68 -1.20 2.30
N MET A 39 -14.97 -2.43 1.85
CA MET A 39 -14.95 -2.77 0.42
C MET A 39 -15.93 -1.91 -0.37
N ARG A 40 -17.09 -1.57 0.22
CA ARG A 40 -18.06 -0.64 -0.36
C ARG A 40 -17.49 0.76 -0.51
N SER A 41 -16.80 1.28 0.50
CA SER A 41 -16.18 2.61 0.45
C SER A 41 -15.11 2.68 -0.65
N ILE A 42 -14.30 1.62 -0.79
CA ILE A 42 -13.30 1.51 -1.86
C ILE A 42 -13.97 1.57 -3.25
N GLN A 43 -15.04 0.81 -3.47
CA GLN A 43 -15.78 0.85 -4.74
C GLN A 43 -16.35 2.26 -5.04
N GLN A 44 -16.91 2.92 -4.01
CA GLN A 44 -17.42 4.29 -4.15
C GLN A 44 -16.32 5.31 -4.44
N PHE A 45 -15.15 5.19 -3.80
CA PHE A 45 -13.98 6.01 -4.09
C PHE A 45 -13.57 5.86 -5.56
N VAL A 46 -13.44 4.61 -6.04
CA VAL A 46 -13.06 4.33 -7.43
C VAL A 46 -14.09 4.89 -8.41
N GLN A 47 -15.38 4.71 -8.15
CA GLN A 47 -16.44 5.26 -9.00
C GLN A 47 -16.33 6.79 -9.08
N ARG A 48 -16.18 7.47 -7.94
CA ARG A 48 -16.04 8.94 -7.89
C ARG A 48 -14.77 9.41 -8.58
N PHE A 49 -13.66 8.70 -8.42
CA PHE A 49 -12.41 8.99 -9.12
C PHE A 49 -12.60 8.87 -10.65
N LYS A 50 -13.13 7.75 -11.14
CA LYS A 50 -13.36 7.51 -12.57
C LYS A 50 -14.32 8.53 -13.19
N MET A 51 -15.34 8.99 -12.45
CA MET A 51 -16.24 10.06 -12.91
C MET A 51 -15.53 11.40 -13.18
N LYS A 52 -14.37 11.66 -12.57
CA LYS A 52 -13.57 12.86 -12.84
C LYS A 52 -12.90 12.84 -14.21
N LYS A 53 -12.75 11.66 -14.85
CA LYS A 53 -12.14 11.49 -16.18
C LYS A 53 -10.76 12.13 -16.30
N ILE A 54 -9.94 11.96 -15.25
CA ILE A 54 -8.56 12.43 -15.20
C ILE A 54 -7.60 11.24 -15.20
N PRO A 55 -6.38 11.38 -15.75
CA PRO A 55 -5.40 10.30 -15.76
C PRO A 55 -4.89 9.99 -14.34
N LEU A 56 -4.64 8.70 -14.09
CA LEU A 56 -3.98 8.18 -12.90
C LEU A 56 -2.56 7.72 -13.27
N HIS A 57 -1.58 8.61 -13.09
CA HIS A 57 -0.18 8.25 -13.40
C HIS A 57 0.53 7.54 -12.24
N VAL A 58 0.12 7.81 -11.00
CA VAL A 58 0.74 7.23 -9.81
C VAL A 58 -0.34 6.90 -8.78
N LEU A 59 -0.34 5.67 -8.30
CA LEU A 59 -1.10 5.21 -7.14
C LEU A 59 -0.13 4.90 -6.00
N VAL A 60 -0.27 5.58 -4.87
CA VAL A 60 0.55 5.30 -3.67
C VAL A 60 -0.31 4.65 -2.59
N ASN A 61 -0.11 3.35 -2.40
CA ASN A 61 -0.75 2.55 -1.35
C ASN A 61 0.00 2.79 -0.02
N ASN A 62 -0.27 3.93 0.62
CA ASN A 62 0.42 4.38 1.83
C ASN A 62 -0.33 4.09 3.14
N ALA A 63 -1.65 4.25 3.13
CA ALA A 63 -2.46 4.19 4.34
C ALA A 63 -2.34 2.85 5.08
N GLY A 64 -2.40 2.89 6.41
CA GLY A 64 -2.41 1.68 7.22
C GLY A 64 -2.60 1.95 8.71
N VAL A 65 -2.92 0.88 9.43
CA VAL A 65 -2.99 0.80 10.90
C VAL A 65 -1.88 -0.11 11.41
N MET A 66 -1.48 0.08 12.67
CA MET A 66 -0.36 -0.64 13.27
C MET A 66 -0.63 -0.92 14.73
N MET A 67 -0.30 -2.14 15.15
CA MET A 67 -0.34 -2.58 16.54
C MET A 67 -1.70 -2.33 17.22
N VAL A 68 -2.80 -2.43 16.46
CA VAL A 68 -4.15 -2.28 17.02
C VAL A 68 -4.59 -3.55 17.75
N PRO A 69 -5.50 -3.45 18.74
CA PRO A 69 -6.12 -4.63 19.35
C PRO A 69 -6.87 -5.48 18.32
N GLN A 70 -7.13 -6.75 18.64
CA GLN A 70 -7.90 -7.64 17.77
C GLN A 70 -9.29 -7.07 17.50
N ARG A 71 -9.55 -6.75 16.23
CA ARG A 71 -10.80 -6.20 15.71
C ARG A 71 -10.98 -6.64 14.29
N THR A 72 -12.19 -6.43 13.78
CA THR A 72 -12.53 -6.70 12.40
C THR A 72 -13.01 -5.44 11.69
N THR A 73 -12.76 -5.37 10.39
CA THR A 73 -13.37 -4.41 9.48
C THR A 73 -14.88 -4.64 9.36
N GLU A 74 -15.62 -3.74 8.70
CA GLU A 74 -17.08 -3.94 8.48
C GLU A 74 -17.37 -5.18 7.62
N ASP A 75 -16.43 -5.57 6.77
CA ASP A 75 -16.51 -6.75 5.91
C ASP A 75 -16.03 -8.04 6.63
N GLY A 76 -15.66 -7.96 7.92
CA GLY A 76 -15.25 -9.12 8.72
C GLY A 76 -13.78 -9.54 8.57
N PHE A 77 -12.92 -8.69 8.00
CA PHE A 77 -11.48 -8.96 7.90
C PHE A 77 -10.74 -8.54 9.17
N GLU A 78 -9.70 -9.27 9.58
CA GLU A 78 -8.80 -8.78 10.65
C GLU A 78 -8.28 -7.38 10.29
N GLU A 79 -8.26 -6.45 11.24
CA GLU A 79 -8.09 -5.02 10.92
C GLU A 79 -6.79 -4.69 10.17
N HIS A 80 -5.63 -5.28 10.51
CA HIS A 80 -4.40 -5.04 9.75
C HIS A 80 -4.45 -5.67 8.35
N PHE A 81 -4.90 -6.93 8.25
CA PHE A 81 -5.01 -7.64 6.97
C PHE A 81 -6.04 -6.97 6.04
N GLY A 82 -7.18 -6.54 6.59
CA GLY A 82 -8.23 -5.82 5.89
C GLY A 82 -7.76 -4.45 5.40
N VAL A 83 -7.29 -3.59 6.30
CA VAL A 83 -6.93 -2.20 5.98
C VAL A 83 -5.60 -2.11 5.24
N ASN A 84 -4.54 -2.74 5.75
CA ASN A 84 -3.19 -2.56 5.19
C ASN A 84 -2.98 -3.39 3.94
N TYR A 85 -3.77 -4.44 3.69
CA TYR A 85 -3.53 -5.35 2.58
C TYR A 85 -4.74 -5.47 1.64
N LEU A 86 -5.87 -6.06 2.09
CA LEU A 86 -7.01 -6.32 1.21
C LEU A 86 -7.62 -5.04 0.63
N GLY A 87 -7.66 -3.95 1.40
CA GLY A 87 -8.15 -2.66 0.93
C GLY A 87 -7.31 -2.10 -0.23
N HIS A 88 -5.97 -2.15 -0.10
CA HIS A 88 -5.06 -1.73 -1.18
C HIS A 88 -5.07 -2.69 -2.37
N PHE A 89 -5.20 -4.00 -2.11
CA PHE A 89 -5.37 -5.02 -3.14
C PHE A 89 -6.60 -4.72 -4.01
N LEU A 90 -7.77 -4.50 -3.38
CA LEU A 90 -8.99 -4.18 -4.10
C LEU A 90 -8.87 -2.84 -4.83
N LEU A 91 -8.42 -1.79 -4.14
CA LEU A 91 -8.27 -0.45 -4.71
C LEU A 91 -7.39 -0.46 -5.96
N THR A 92 -6.23 -1.12 -5.89
CA THR A 92 -5.29 -1.20 -7.01
C THR A 92 -5.89 -1.93 -8.21
N ASN A 93 -6.53 -3.09 -7.97
CA ASN A 93 -7.15 -3.87 -9.04
C ASN A 93 -8.29 -3.10 -9.73
N LEU A 94 -9.11 -2.36 -8.97
CA LEU A 94 -10.22 -1.58 -9.52
C LEU A 94 -9.78 -0.32 -10.29
N LEU A 95 -8.57 0.18 -10.06
CA LEU A 95 -7.97 1.33 -10.75
C LEU A 95 -6.99 0.94 -11.86
N LEU A 96 -6.78 -0.36 -12.08
CA LEU A 96 -5.72 -0.84 -12.96
C LEU A 96 -5.95 -0.49 -14.43
N ASP A 97 -7.20 -0.45 -14.87
CA ASP A 97 -7.60 0.05 -16.19
C ASP A 97 -7.23 1.52 -16.37
N THR A 98 -7.56 2.38 -15.39
CA THR A 98 -7.22 3.81 -15.47
C THR A 98 -5.70 4.05 -15.42
N LEU A 99 -4.96 3.25 -14.64
CA LEU A 99 -3.49 3.26 -14.65
C LEU A 99 -2.94 2.89 -16.04
N ARG A 100 -3.47 1.82 -16.67
CA ARG A 100 -3.07 1.37 -18.01
C ARG A 100 -3.34 2.42 -19.08
N GLU A 101 -4.52 3.05 -19.05
CA GLU A 101 -4.90 4.13 -19.96
C GLU A 101 -4.01 5.38 -19.80
N SER A 102 -3.47 5.59 -18.59
CA SER A 102 -2.63 6.75 -18.27
C SER A 102 -1.14 6.52 -18.55
N GLY A 103 -0.71 5.26 -18.60
CA GLY A 103 0.66 4.86 -18.89
C GLY A 103 0.94 4.77 -20.39
N ALA A 104 2.18 5.02 -20.78
CA ALA A 104 2.65 4.82 -22.14
C ALA A 104 4.12 4.34 -22.12
N PRO A 105 4.64 3.75 -23.21
CA PRO A 105 6.06 3.46 -23.33
C PRO A 105 6.92 4.71 -23.05
N GLY A 106 7.89 4.58 -22.14
CA GLY A 106 8.74 5.70 -21.69
C GLY A 106 8.08 6.66 -20.69
N ARG A 107 6.81 6.43 -20.32
CA ARG A 107 6.08 7.15 -19.27
C ARG A 107 5.07 6.23 -18.59
N SER A 108 5.61 5.25 -17.87
CA SER A 108 4.85 4.20 -17.19
C SER A 108 4.02 4.81 -16.07
N ALA A 109 2.78 4.35 -15.94
CA ALA A 109 2.05 4.59 -14.70
C ALA A 109 2.64 3.72 -13.59
N ARG A 110 2.55 4.17 -12.33
CA ARG A 110 3.28 3.53 -11.22
C ARG A 110 2.38 3.22 -10.05
N VAL A 111 2.41 1.99 -9.58
CA VAL A 111 1.88 1.58 -8.28
C VAL A 111 3.05 1.52 -7.30
N VAL A 112 2.99 2.33 -6.25
CA VAL A 112 3.97 2.34 -5.16
C VAL A 112 3.29 1.83 -3.90
N THR A 113 3.72 0.68 -3.40
CA THR A 113 3.17 0.07 -2.21
C THR A 113 4.09 0.29 -1.01
N VAL A 114 3.59 0.95 0.03
CA VAL A 114 4.38 1.25 1.23
C VAL A 114 4.33 0.08 2.20
N SER A 115 5.42 -0.68 2.28
CA SER A 115 5.57 -1.77 3.25
C SER A 115 6.27 -1.26 4.53
N SER A 116 7.13 -2.07 5.14
CA SER A 116 7.92 -1.78 6.33
C SER A 116 8.99 -2.87 6.51
N ALA A 117 10.10 -2.55 7.19
CA ALA A 117 11.06 -3.54 7.68
C ALA A 117 10.42 -4.64 8.55
N THR A 118 9.23 -4.41 9.12
CA THR A 118 8.45 -5.44 9.84
C THR A 118 8.14 -6.67 8.97
N HIS A 119 8.14 -6.54 7.63
CA HIS A 119 7.92 -7.69 6.76
C HIS A 119 9.02 -8.77 6.90
N TYR A 120 10.25 -8.42 7.30
CA TYR A 120 11.34 -9.38 7.48
C TYR A 120 11.11 -10.37 8.63
N VAL A 121 10.25 -10.01 9.58
CA VAL A 121 9.87 -10.86 10.72
C VAL A 121 8.43 -11.36 10.59
N GLY A 122 7.79 -11.12 9.44
CA GLY A 122 6.47 -11.61 9.14
C GLY A 122 6.48 -13.07 8.73
N GLU A 123 5.35 -13.73 8.97
CA GLU A 123 5.07 -15.08 8.49
C GLU A 123 3.74 -15.02 7.73
N LEU A 124 3.66 -15.63 6.55
CA LEU A 124 2.43 -15.70 5.78
C LEU A 124 1.69 -17.00 6.10
N LYS A 125 0.72 -16.93 7.02
CA LYS A 125 -0.09 -18.08 7.44
C LYS A 125 -1.29 -18.22 6.51
N LEU A 126 -1.10 -18.92 5.39
CA LEU A 126 -2.15 -19.12 4.38
C LEU A 126 -3.40 -19.85 4.90
N ASP A 127 -3.26 -20.60 5.99
CA ASP A 127 -4.33 -21.28 6.72
C ASP A 127 -4.96 -20.42 7.83
N ASP A 128 -4.40 -19.24 8.14
CA ASP A 128 -4.91 -18.31 9.13
C ASP A 128 -4.57 -16.84 8.82
N LEU A 129 -4.93 -16.38 7.62
CA LEU A 129 -4.72 -14.99 7.18
C LEU A 129 -5.41 -13.96 8.11
N GLN A 130 -6.46 -14.40 8.79
CA GLN A 130 -7.30 -13.62 9.69
C GLN A 130 -6.75 -13.57 11.13
N SER A 131 -5.64 -14.25 11.43
CA SER A 131 -5.10 -14.36 12.80
C SER A 131 -6.14 -14.82 13.83
N SER A 132 -7.01 -15.74 13.43
CA SER A 132 -8.17 -16.22 14.18
C SER A 132 -7.80 -17.24 15.26
N LYS A 133 -6.69 -17.98 15.09
CA LYS A 133 -6.25 -19.01 16.04
C LYS A 133 -5.57 -18.41 17.28
N SER A 134 -4.70 -17.42 17.07
CA SER A 134 -4.00 -16.72 18.14
C SER A 134 -3.60 -15.32 17.65
N TYR A 135 -4.12 -14.29 18.32
CA TYR A 135 -3.86 -12.93 17.92
C TYR A 135 -2.62 -12.35 18.60
N SER A 136 -1.70 -11.85 17.80
CA SER A 136 -0.63 -10.96 18.22
C SER A 136 -0.64 -9.75 17.30
N ALA A 137 -0.85 -8.55 17.85
CA ALA A 137 -0.91 -7.32 17.07
C ALA A 137 0.36 -7.12 16.23
N HIS A 138 1.53 -7.51 16.77
CA HIS A 138 2.79 -7.48 16.03
C HIS A 138 2.81 -8.48 14.87
N ALA A 139 2.39 -9.72 15.12
CA ALA A 139 2.39 -10.76 14.08
C ALA A 139 1.38 -10.45 12.97
N ALA A 140 0.17 -9.99 13.31
CA ALA A 140 -0.84 -9.58 12.36
C ALA A 140 -0.38 -8.39 11.50
N TYR A 141 0.23 -7.37 12.13
CA TYR A 141 0.83 -6.26 11.40
C TYR A 141 1.96 -6.71 10.47
N ALA A 142 2.89 -7.53 10.96
CA ALA A 142 4.00 -8.07 10.17
C ALA A 142 3.51 -8.89 8.98
N GLN A 143 2.50 -9.74 9.18
CA GLN A 143 1.84 -10.51 8.11
C GLN A 143 1.21 -9.58 7.07
N SER A 144 0.53 -8.51 7.48
CA SER A 144 -0.07 -7.55 6.53
C SER A 144 0.98 -6.83 5.67
N LYS A 145 2.12 -6.47 6.26
CA LYS A 145 3.23 -5.82 5.55
C LYS A 145 3.97 -6.79 4.63
N LEU A 146 4.09 -8.06 5.03
CA LEU A 146 4.61 -9.12 4.18
C LEU A 146 3.69 -9.40 2.99
N ALA A 147 2.38 -9.46 3.21
CA ALA A 147 1.38 -9.67 2.17
C ALA A 147 1.43 -8.59 1.07
N LEU A 148 1.71 -7.32 1.43
CA LEU A 148 1.93 -6.23 0.46
C LEU A 148 3.13 -6.47 -0.47
N VAL A 149 4.21 -7.08 0.02
CA VAL A 149 5.38 -7.42 -0.80
C VAL A 149 5.03 -8.53 -1.79
N PHE A 150 4.41 -9.62 -1.30
CA PHE A 150 3.90 -10.71 -2.16
C PHE A 150 2.97 -10.18 -3.25
N PHE A 151 2.02 -9.32 -2.87
CA PHE A 151 1.08 -8.70 -3.83
C PHE A 151 1.79 -7.87 -4.89
N THR A 152 2.75 -7.04 -4.49
CA THR A 152 3.44 -6.14 -5.43
C THR A 152 4.25 -6.94 -6.45
N TYR A 153 4.90 -8.02 -6.02
CA TYR A 153 5.64 -8.90 -6.93
C TYR A 153 4.73 -9.69 -7.87
N HIS A 154 3.63 -10.24 -7.37
CA HIS A 154 2.66 -10.93 -8.23
C HIS A 154 2.01 -9.96 -9.22
N LEU A 155 1.62 -8.76 -8.76
CA LEU A 155 1.08 -7.72 -9.62
C LEU A 155 2.07 -7.37 -10.72
N GLN A 156 3.35 -7.14 -10.40
CA GLN A 156 4.35 -6.86 -11.43
C GLN A 156 4.46 -7.99 -12.46
N ALA A 157 4.48 -9.25 -12.03
CA ALA A 157 4.56 -10.38 -12.94
C ALA A 157 3.36 -10.43 -13.91
N LEU A 158 2.14 -10.12 -13.43
CA LEU A 158 0.95 -10.01 -14.27
C LEU A 158 1.04 -8.83 -15.26
N LEU A 159 1.59 -7.70 -14.83
CA LEU A 159 1.76 -6.52 -15.69
C LEU A 159 2.78 -6.78 -16.79
N GLU A 160 3.89 -7.45 -16.48
CA GLU A 160 4.90 -7.87 -17.46
C GLU A 160 4.32 -8.86 -18.46
N ALA A 161 3.62 -9.90 -17.99
CA ALA A 161 3.02 -10.92 -18.85
C ALA A 161 1.99 -10.35 -19.85
N THR A 162 1.35 -9.23 -19.50
CA THR A 162 0.36 -8.56 -20.36
C THR A 162 0.92 -7.38 -21.16
N GLY A 163 2.24 -7.11 -21.09
CA GLY A 163 2.87 -5.96 -21.75
C GLY A 163 2.33 -4.60 -21.26
N SER A 164 1.83 -4.56 -20.02
CA SER A 164 1.16 -3.39 -19.46
C SER A 164 2.15 -2.23 -19.25
N PRO A 165 1.79 -0.96 -19.58
CA PRO A 165 2.64 0.20 -19.35
C PRO A 165 2.60 0.68 -17.88
N VAL A 166 2.41 -0.26 -16.95
CA VAL A 166 2.27 0.00 -15.52
C VAL A 166 3.36 -0.77 -14.80
N THR A 167 4.04 -0.15 -13.84
CA THR A 167 5.01 -0.82 -12.98
C THR A 167 4.53 -0.80 -11.54
N ALA A 168 4.83 -1.86 -10.79
CA ALA A 168 4.51 -1.98 -9.37
C ALA A 168 5.79 -2.17 -8.55
N ASN A 169 6.03 -1.31 -7.56
CA ASN A 169 7.22 -1.34 -6.71
C ASN A 169 6.87 -1.18 -5.23
N VAL A 170 7.70 -1.76 -4.36
CA VAL A 170 7.58 -1.61 -2.91
C VAL A 170 8.52 -0.49 -2.44
N ALA A 171 7.99 0.42 -1.62
CA ALA A 171 8.76 1.42 -0.90
C ALA A 171 8.76 1.07 0.59
N ASP A 172 9.94 0.95 1.18
CA ASP A 172 10.15 0.85 2.62
C ASP A 172 10.66 2.19 3.13
N PRO A 173 9.85 2.91 3.92
CA PRO A 173 10.26 4.21 4.42
C PRO A 173 11.34 4.08 5.51
N GLY A 174 11.62 2.88 6.01
CA GLY A 174 12.42 2.62 7.21
C GLY A 174 11.59 2.80 8.49
N VAL A 175 12.26 2.89 9.63
CA VAL A 175 11.59 3.17 10.91
C VAL A 175 11.26 4.67 10.96
N VAL A 176 10.00 5.04 10.79
CA VAL A 176 9.52 6.44 10.78
C VAL A 176 8.73 6.75 12.05
N ASP A 177 8.95 7.92 12.66
CA ASP A 177 8.10 8.39 13.77
C ASP A 177 6.78 8.84 13.15
N THR A 178 5.75 8.01 13.29
CA THR A 178 4.40 8.34 12.86
C THR A 178 3.44 8.20 14.03
N ASP A 179 2.29 8.86 13.96
CA ASP A 179 1.20 8.76 14.96
C ASP A 179 0.67 7.32 15.16
N LEU A 180 1.18 6.34 14.38
CA LEU A 180 0.86 4.92 14.46
C LEU A 180 1.24 4.26 15.81
N TYR A 181 2.04 4.89 16.69
CA TYR A 181 2.43 4.33 18.00
C TYR A 181 1.44 4.57 19.15
N ARG A 182 0.26 5.17 18.89
CA ARG A 182 -0.68 5.60 19.95
C ARG A 182 -1.21 4.45 20.83
N HIS A 183 -1.12 3.20 20.39
CA HIS A 183 -1.68 2.03 21.08
C HIS A 183 -0.64 1.16 21.82
N VAL A 184 0.63 1.57 21.89
CA VAL A 184 1.66 0.81 22.63
C VAL A 184 1.69 1.24 24.10
N PHE A 185 1.58 0.27 25.00
CA PHE A 185 1.53 0.35 26.48
C PHE A 185 2.21 1.57 27.15
N TRP A 186 1.62 2.02 28.26
CA TRP A 186 1.98 3.19 29.09
C TRP A 186 3.48 3.36 29.46
N GLY A 187 4.28 2.30 29.47
CA GLY A 187 5.71 2.31 29.79
C GLY A 187 6.61 2.80 28.65
N THR A 188 6.09 2.92 27.42
CA THR A 188 6.86 3.36 26.25
C THR A 188 7.07 4.87 26.19
N ARG A 189 6.34 5.66 26.99
CA ARG A 189 6.48 7.12 27.01
C ARG A 189 7.88 7.58 27.43
N LEU A 190 8.55 6.81 28.30
CA LEU A 190 9.91 7.09 28.76
C LEU A 190 10.96 6.64 27.72
N ILE A 191 10.74 5.50 27.06
CA ILE A 191 11.60 4.98 25.98
C ILE A 191 11.51 5.89 24.74
N LYS A 192 10.31 6.40 24.40
CA LYS A 192 10.11 7.37 23.32
C LYS A 192 10.85 8.69 23.58
N LYS A 193 10.95 9.10 24.86
CA LYS A 193 11.69 10.30 25.27
C LYS A 193 13.22 10.10 25.29
N LEU A 194 13.70 8.88 25.53
CA LEU A 194 15.13 8.55 25.63
C LEU A 194 15.76 8.09 24.32
N PHE A 195 15.01 7.45 23.42
CA PHE A 195 15.51 6.86 22.18
C PHE A 195 14.77 7.33 20.91
N GLY A 196 13.76 8.20 21.04
CA GLY A 196 12.94 8.70 19.92
C GLY A 196 13.71 9.46 18.85
N TRP A 197 14.81 10.13 19.21
CA TRP A 197 15.62 10.92 18.29
C TRP A 197 16.68 10.10 17.52
N CYS A 198 16.95 8.84 17.95
CA CYS A 198 17.99 8.00 17.34
C CYS A 198 17.45 6.86 16.48
N LEU A 199 16.15 6.53 16.60
CA LEU A 199 15.54 5.36 15.94
C LEU A 199 14.48 5.71 14.89
N PHE A 200 14.03 6.96 14.81
CA PHE A 200 12.89 7.32 13.99
C PHE A 200 13.21 8.46 13.02
N LYS A 201 12.99 8.20 11.73
CA LYS A 201 13.01 9.21 10.68
C LYS A 201 11.85 10.20 10.84
N THR A 202 12.04 11.42 10.38
CA THR A 202 10.95 12.39 10.24
C THR A 202 9.94 11.93 9.18
N PRO A 203 8.67 12.40 9.21
CA PRO A 203 7.72 12.13 8.14
C PRO A 203 8.24 12.50 6.75
N ASP A 204 9.01 13.58 6.63
CA ASP A 204 9.63 14.03 5.38
C ASP A 204 10.68 13.04 4.88
N GLU A 205 11.55 12.57 5.78
CA GLU A 205 12.55 11.52 5.47
C GLU A 205 11.91 10.17 5.17
N GLY A 206 10.76 9.87 5.79
CA GLY A 206 9.97 8.67 5.54
C GLY A 206 9.26 8.69 4.18
N ALA A 207 8.82 9.86 3.72
CA ALA A 207 8.14 10.02 2.44
C ALA A 207 9.09 9.86 1.24
N TRP A 208 10.39 10.09 1.44
CA TRP A 208 11.35 10.25 0.35
C TRP A 208 11.50 9.03 -0.54
N THR A 209 11.51 7.83 0.04
CA THR A 209 11.58 6.59 -0.75
C THR A 209 10.30 6.37 -1.58
N SER A 210 9.13 6.73 -1.07
CA SER A 210 7.86 6.66 -1.83
C SER A 210 7.81 7.70 -2.94
N VAL A 211 8.29 8.92 -2.68
CA VAL A 211 8.41 9.97 -3.71
C VAL A 211 9.40 9.53 -4.79
N TYR A 212 10.58 9.04 -4.40
CA TYR A 212 11.57 8.50 -5.33
C TYR A 212 10.97 7.42 -6.22
N ALA A 213 10.27 6.43 -5.64
CA ALA A 213 9.59 5.37 -6.38
C ALA A 213 8.55 5.94 -7.37
N ALA A 214 7.81 6.96 -6.95
CA ALA A 214 6.75 7.59 -7.73
C ALA A 214 7.26 8.41 -8.92
N VAL A 215 8.41 9.10 -8.82
CA VAL A 215 8.79 10.11 -9.83
C VAL A 215 10.16 9.93 -10.48
N THR A 216 11.05 9.07 -9.95
CA THR A 216 12.41 8.96 -10.49
C THR A 216 12.42 8.39 -11.92
N PRO A 217 13.16 8.99 -12.87
CA PRO A 217 13.37 8.40 -14.19
C PRO A 217 14.10 7.04 -14.15
N ALA A 218 14.88 6.77 -13.09
CA ALA A 218 15.65 5.53 -12.95
C ALA A 218 14.80 4.24 -12.82
N LEU A 219 13.50 4.39 -12.54
CA LEU A 219 12.53 3.30 -12.46
C LEU A 219 11.57 3.24 -13.65
N GLU A 220 11.82 4.04 -14.69
CA GLU A 220 11.00 4.02 -15.89
C GLU A 220 11.03 2.64 -16.56
N GLY A 221 9.86 2.02 -16.75
CA GLY A 221 9.73 0.64 -17.23
C GLY A 221 10.28 -0.45 -16.29
N ARG A 222 10.70 -0.10 -15.06
CA ARG A 222 11.28 -1.06 -14.09
C ARG A 222 10.33 -1.24 -12.90
N GLY A 223 9.69 -2.40 -12.82
CA GLY A 223 8.87 -2.81 -11.68
C GLY A 223 9.46 -3.99 -10.90
N GLY A 224 8.75 -4.44 -9.87
CA GLY A 224 9.14 -5.59 -9.03
C GLY A 224 10.33 -5.30 -8.12
N ARG A 225 10.58 -4.03 -7.79
CA ARG A 225 11.70 -3.61 -6.92
C ARG A 225 11.23 -3.38 -5.51
N TYR A 226 12.08 -3.72 -4.55
CA TYR A 226 11.94 -3.30 -3.16
C TYR A 226 12.96 -2.20 -2.89
N LEU A 227 12.48 -1.03 -2.49
CA LEU A 227 13.28 0.18 -2.34
C LEU A 227 13.38 0.55 -0.87
N TYR A 228 14.60 0.83 -0.41
CA TYR A 228 14.90 1.32 0.92
C TYR A 228 15.98 2.40 0.82
N ASN A 229 15.74 3.58 1.37
CA ASN A 229 16.63 4.75 1.21
C ASN A 229 17.01 4.97 -0.26
N GLU A 230 15.98 5.04 -1.12
CA GLU A 230 16.11 5.30 -2.56
C GLU A 230 16.96 4.26 -3.33
N LYS A 231 17.28 3.13 -2.71
CA LYS A 231 18.10 2.07 -3.28
C LYS A 231 17.33 0.77 -3.36
N GLU A 232 17.56 0.05 -4.45
CA GLU A 232 17.08 -1.31 -4.61
C GLU A 232 17.77 -2.22 -3.58
N THR A 233 16.97 -2.98 -2.83
CA THR A 233 17.42 -3.99 -1.87
C THR A 233 16.57 -5.24 -1.99
N LYS A 234 17.01 -6.34 -1.35
CA LYS A 234 16.25 -7.59 -1.32
C LYS A 234 15.24 -7.57 -0.17
N SER A 235 14.02 -7.99 -0.43
CA SER A 235 13.01 -8.29 0.60
C SER A 235 13.27 -9.66 1.24
N LEU A 236 12.43 -10.04 2.21
CA LEU A 236 12.45 -11.37 2.81
C LEU A 236 12.39 -12.48 1.73
N ALA A 237 13.30 -13.45 1.79
CA ALA A 237 13.49 -14.44 0.71
C ALA A 237 12.22 -15.19 0.28
N VAL A 238 11.33 -15.51 1.23
CA VAL A 238 10.06 -16.21 0.96
C VAL A 238 9.14 -15.42 0.02
N THR A 239 9.29 -14.09 -0.05
CA THR A 239 8.47 -13.25 -0.94
C THR A 239 8.72 -13.51 -2.42
N TYR A 240 9.83 -14.16 -2.79
CA TYR A 240 10.12 -14.56 -4.16
C TYR A 240 9.51 -15.92 -4.56
N ASP A 241 8.81 -16.61 -3.65
CA ASP A 241 8.08 -17.83 -3.95
C ASP A 241 6.82 -17.53 -4.78
N LEU A 242 6.87 -17.88 -6.06
CA LEU A 242 5.81 -17.62 -7.03
C LEU A 242 4.51 -18.36 -6.72
N GLU A 243 4.59 -19.54 -6.09
CA GLU A 243 3.41 -20.33 -5.75
C GLU A 243 2.69 -19.72 -4.54
N LEU A 244 3.43 -19.25 -3.54
CA LEU A 244 2.86 -18.49 -2.42
C LEU A 244 2.25 -17.15 -2.87
N GLN A 245 2.93 -16.43 -3.77
CA GLN A 245 2.39 -15.21 -4.41
C GLN A 245 1.02 -15.48 -5.06
N ARG A 246 0.95 -16.51 -5.91
CA ARG A 246 -0.27 -16.93 -6.61
C ARG A 246 -1.37 -17.37 -5.65
N GLN A 247 -1.01 -18.14 -4.64
CA GLN A 247 -1.95 -18.64 -3.63
C GLN A 247 -2.54 -17.54 -2.75
N LEU A 248 -1.75 -16.54 -2.38
CA LEU A 248 -2.24 -15.36 -1.68
C LEU A 248 -3.15 -14.55 -2.60
N TRP A 249 -2.73 -14.27 -3.83
CA TRP A 249 -3.51 -13.53 -4.82
C TRP A 249 -4.90 -14.15 -5.03
N ALA A 250 -4.97 -15.46 -5.28
CA ALA A 250 -6.23 -16.17 -5.51
C ALA A 250 -7.17 -16.12 -4.28
N ARG A 251 -6.61 -16.18 -3.06
CA ARG A 251 -7.39 -16.00 -1.81
C ARG A 251 -7.91 -14.57 -1.72
N SER A 252 -7.07 -13.58 -2.00
CA SER A 252 -7.43 -12.15 -1.99
C SER A 252 -8.52 -11.82 -3.00
N CYS A 253 -8.48 -12.37 -4.21
CA CYS A 253 -9.56 -12.25 -5.20
C CYS A 253 -10.89 -12.78 -4.63
N ARG A 254 -10.91 -13.97 -4.02
CA ARG A 254 -12.12 -14.53 -3.39
C ARG A 254 -12.63 -13.68 -2.24
N MET A 255 -11.74 -13.20 -1.37
CA MET A 255 -12.10 -12.38 -0.20
C MET A 255 -12.66 -11.02 -0.62
N THR A 256 -12.16 -10.44 -1.70
CA THR A 256 -12.57 -9.12 -2.19
C THR A 256 -13.64 -9.16 -3.28
N GLY A 257 -14.03 -10.36 -3.74
CA GLY A 257 -15.08 -10.56 -4.73
C GLY A 257 -14.70 -10.16 -6.17
N ILE A 258 -13.41 -10.03 -6.48
CA ILE A 258 -12.94 -9.72 -7.85
C ILE A 258 -12.49 -10.99 -8.59
N ALA A 259 -12.52 -10.95 -9.92
CA ALA A 259 -12.06 -12.06 -10.75
C ALA A 259 -10.53 -12.25 -10.61
N ASP A 260 -10.10 -13.51 -10.62
CA ASP A 260 -8.67 -13.87 -10.68
C ASP A 260 -8.23 -14.00 -12.14
N VAL A 261 -7.52 -12.98 -12.64
CA VAL A 261 -7.01 -12.91 -14.02
C VAL A 261 -5.67 -13.62 -14.22
N THR A 262 -5.15 -14.30 -13.20
CA THR A 262 -3.80 -14.90 -13.24
C THR A 262 -3.65 -15.92 -14.37
N GLN A 263 -4.65 -16.79 -14.57
CA GLN A 263 -4.56 -17.80 -15.63
C GLN A 263 -4.60 -17.19 -17.03
N GLU A 264 -5.30 -16.08 -17.23
CA GLU A 264 -5.40 -15.42 -18.53
C GLU A 264 -4.07 -14.73 -18.89
N ALA A 265 -3.43 -14.11 -17.90
CA ALA A 265 -2.17 -13.40 -18.10
C ALA A 265 -1.00 -14.32 -18.50
N PHE A 266 -0.93 -15.53 -17.95
CA PHE A 266 0.20 -16.46 -18.18
C PHE A 266 -0.05 -17.51 -19.27
N ARG A 267 -1.13 -17.39 -20.05
CA ARG A 267 -1.40 -18.26 -21.21
C ARG A 267 -0.76 -17.77 -22.51
N GLY A 268 -0.22 -16.54 -22.51
CA GLY A 268 0.39 -15.88 -23.66
C GLY A 268 1.85 -16.27 -23.90
#